data_AF-A0A2X2LGV1-F1
#
_entry.id   AF-A0A2X2LGV1-F1
#
_cell.length_a   1.000
_cell.length_b   1.000
_cell.length_c   1.000
_cell.angle_alpha   90.00
_cell.angle_beta   90.00
_cell.angle_gamma   90.00
#
_symmetry.space_group_name_H-M   'P 1'
#
loop_
_entity.id
_entity.type
_entity.pdbx_description
1 polymer ?
#
loop_
_entity_poly.entity_id
_entity_poly.type
_entity_poly.pdbx_seq_one_letter_code
_entity_poly.pdbx_strand_id
1 'polypeptide(L)'
;MTAGYRFNPDNFASGKAHSVQLEKEVQNFRLKGLQLDDMMRLKKVSQTMKADAAGLKAAQDLTAMKASFSAVTQSLFTIMETMKCTDEAMYLQYCPMEKGYWLSYDKTIENPYAASMRKCGELVKGMAKADYPEPVACH
;
A
#
# COMPACT_ATOMS: atom_id res chain seq x y z
N MET A 1 -5.36 5.39 -0.43
CA MET A 1 -4.82 5.24 -1.81
C MET A 1 -4.24 6.57 -2.24
N THR A 2 -3.16 6.59 -3.02
CA THR A 2 -2.46 7.84 -3.37
C THR A 2 -3.12 8.61 -4.51
N ALA A 3 -4.42 8.41 -4.76
CA ALA A 3 -5.15 9.19 -5.75
C ALA A 3 -5.02 10.69 -5.41
N GLY A 4 -4.11 11.37 -6.11
CA GLY A 4 -3.76 12.78 -5.88
C GLY A 4 -2.59 13.07 -4.93
N TYR A 5 -2.12 12.13 -4.10
CA TYR A 5 -0.99 12.38 -3.18
C TYR A 5 0.36 12.28 -3.89
N ARG A 6 1.22 13.28 -3.72
CA ARG A 6 2.57 13.33 -4.28
C ARG A 6 3.59 13.59 -3.19
N PHE A 7 4.72 12.88 -3.22
CA PHE A 7 5.83 13.11 -2.30
C PHE A 7 6.55 14.40 -2.68
N ASN A 8 6.38 15.43 -1.86
CA ASN A 8 7.09 16.70 -1.94
C ASN A 8 7.13 17.34 -0.53
N PRO A 9 7.96 18.39 -0.31
CA PRO A 9 8.08 19.00 1.01
C PRO A 9 6.76 19.54 1.56
N ASP A 10 5.91 20.11 0.71
CA ASP A 10 4.63 20.71 1.11
C ASP A 10 3.64 19.68 1.65
N ASN A 11 3.70 18.45 1.13
CA ASN A 11 2.82 17.35 1.54
C ASN A 11 3.39 16.52 2.69
N PHE A 12 4.64 16.74 3.12
CA PHE A 12 5.26 15.90 4.15
C PHE A 12 4.46 15.91 5.48
N ALA A 13 4.00 17.09 5.91
CA ALA A 13 3.23 17.23 7.15
C ALA A 13 1.89 16.49 7.09
N SER A 14 1.15 16.59 5.97
CA SER A 14 -0.12 15.88 5.80
C SER A 14 0.08 14.37 5.67
N GLY A 15 1.12 13.93 4.96
CA GLY A 15 1.53 12.52 4.90
C GLY A 15 1.85 11.94 6.28
N LYS A 16 2.51 12.72 7.13
CA LYS A 16 2.82 12.35 8.52
C LYS A 16 1.55 12.23 9.37
N ALA A 17 0.59 13.15 9.20
CA ALA A 17 -0.69 13.07 9.89
C ALA A 17 -1.47 11.80 9.47
N HIS A 18 -1.49 11.47 8.17
CA HIS A 18 -2.13 10.26 7.68
C HIS A 18 -1.45 8.98 8.16
N SER A 19 -0.12 8.96 8.32
CA SER A 19 0.58 7.76 8.81
C SER A 19 0.26 7.44 10.27
N VAL A 20 -0.07 8.45 11.09
CA VAL A 20 -0.59 8.23 12.45
C VAL A 20 -1.93 7.48 12.41
N GLN A 21 -2.84 7.84 11.50
CA GLN A 21 -4.11 7.12 11.37
C GLN A 21 -3.88 5.70 10.85
N LEU A 22 -3.03 5.55 9.83
CA LEU A 22 -2.69 4.25 9.27
C LEU A 22 -2.12 3.29 10.32
N GLU A 23 -1.18 3.75 11.16
CA GLU A 23 -0.63 2.93 12.23
C GLU A 23 -1.72 2.39 13.18
N LYS A 24 -2.69 3.24 13.56
CA LYS A 24 -3.81 2.83 14.42
C LYS A 24 -4.67 1.75 13.76
N GLU A 25 -5.01 1.92 12.48
CA GLU A 25 -5.80 0.91 11.75
C GLU A 25 -5.04 -0.41 11.62
N VAL A 26 -3.76 -0.34 11.29
CA VAL A 26 -2.90 -1.53 11.14
C VAL A 26 -2.73 -2.27 12.45
N GLN A 27 -2.66 -1.58 13.59
CA GLN A 27 -2.63 -2.20 14.92
C GLN A 27 -3.91 -3.01 15.21
N ASN A 28 -5.05 -2.53 14.72
CA ASN A 28 -6.36 -3.16 14.89
C ASN A 28 -6.65 -4.31 13.91
N PHE A 29 -5.75 -4.59 12.96
CA PHE A 29 -5.94 -5.69 12.01
C PHE A 29 -6.09 -7.04 12.72
N ARG A 30 -7.21 -7.72 12.47
CA ARG A 30 -7.58 -9.00 13.10
C ARG A 30 -7.43 -10.14 12.10
N LEU A 31 -6.88 -11.26 12.58
CA LEU A 31 -6.69 -12.48 11.80
C LEU A 31 -7.72 -13.57 12.14
N LYS A 32 -8.55 -13.32 13.16
CA LYS A 32 -9.56 -14.28 13.63
C LYS A 32 -10.67 -14.39 12.58
N GLY A 33 -11.04 -15.61 12.21
CA GLY A 33 -12.09 -15.88 11.22
C GLY A 33 -11.54 -16.28 9.84
N LEU A 34 -10.23 -16.10 9.62
CA LEU A 34 -9.57 -16.53 8.40
C LEU A 34 -9.35 -18.05 8.37
N GLN A 35 -9.30 -18.61 7.16
CA GLN A 35 -8.82 -19.97 6.94
C GLN A 35 -7.37 -20.11 7.44
N LEU A 36 -6.96 -21.32 7.85
CA LEU A 36 -5.67 -21.55 8.49
C LEU A 36 -4.49 -21.06 7.63
N ASP A 37 -4.52 -21.35 6.33
CA ASP A 37 -3.45 -20.97 5.40
C ASP A 37 -3.36 -19.45 5.23
N ASP A 38 -4.49 -18.77 5.05
CA ASP A 38 -4.57 -17.31 4.98
C ASP A 38 -4.14 -16.66 6.30
N MET A 39 -4.57 -17.23 7.43
CA MET A 39 -4.16 -16.76 8.76
C MET A 39 -2.64 -16.83 8.92
N MET A 40 -2.00 -17.94 8.52
CA MET A 40 -0.55 -18.09 8.60
C MET A 40 0.16 -17.10 7.68
N ARG A 41 -0.32 -16.93 6.44
CA ARG A 41 0.22 -15.97 5.47
C ARG A 41 0.12 -14.54 5.98
N LEU A 42 -1.08 -14.14 6.42
CA LEU A 42 -1.37 -12.78 6.87
C LEU A 42 -0.82 -12.46 8.26
N LYS A 43 -0.53 -13.46 9.10
CA LYS A 43 0.16 -13.23 10.38
C LYS A 43 1.52 -12.58 10.15
N LYS A 44 2.33 -13.14 9.24
CA LYS A 44 3.66 -12.59 8.95
C LYS A 44 3.55 -11.20 8.30
N VAL A 45 2.68 -11.06 7.31
CA VAL A 45 2.48 -9.79 6.59
C VAL A 45 1.96 -8.69 7.53
N SER A 46 1.03 -8.99 8.43
CA SER A 46 0.51 -8.00 9.39
C SER A 46 1.56 -7.54 10.40
N GLN A 47 2.47 -8.42 10.82
CA GLN A 47 3.59 -8.04 11.68
C GLN A 47 4.57 -7.11 10.96
N THR A 48 4.92 -7.41 9.70
CA THR A 48 5.74 -6.54 8.87
C THR A 48 5.07 -5.19 8.64
N MET A 49 3.78 -5.18 8.27
CA MET A 49 3.03 -3.94 8.06
C MET A 49 2.97 -3.06 9.31
N LYS A 50 2.84 -3.65 10.51
CA LYS A 50 2.86 -2.92 11.78
C LYS A 50 4.20 -2.21 12.00
N ALA A 51 5.32 -2.89 11.73
CA ALA A 51 6.64 -2.30 11.82
C ALA A 51 6.86 -1.20 10.78
N ASP A 52 6.45 -1.43 9.53
CA ASP A 52 6.60 -0.46 8.44
C ASP A 52 5.73 0.78 8.67
N ALA A 53 4.50 0.62 9.20
CA ALA A 53 3.62 1.73 9.55
C ALA A 53 4.18 2.57 10.69
N ALA A 54 4.79 1.93 11.71
CA ALA A 54 5.51 2.64 12.76
C ALA A 54 6.73 3.40 12.19
N GLY A 55 7.47 2.80 11.26
CA GLY A 55 8.56 3.46 10.53
C GLY A 55 8.09 4.67 9.73
N LEU A 56 6.95 4.54 9.03
CA LEU A 56 6.34 5.63 8.27
C LEU A 56 5.89 6.78 9.19
N LYS A 57 5.33 6.45 10.35
CA LYS A 57 5.04 7.42 11.41
C LYS A 57 6.29 7.98 12.06
N ALA A 58 7.44 7.31 12.05
CA ALA A 58 8.68 7.81 12.62
C ALA A 58 9.53 8.64 11.63
N ALA A 59 9.29 8.51 10.32
CA ALA A 59 10.06 9.16 9.26
C ALA A 59 10.28 10.67 9.47
N GLN A 60 11.54 11.12 9.50
CA GLN A 60 11.88 12.53 9.77
C GLN A 60 12.03 13.37 8.50
N ASP A 61 12.11 12.71 7.34
CA ASP A 61 12.27 13.33 6.04
C ASP A 61 11.51 12.55 4.96
N LEU A 62 11.46 13.13 3.76
CA LEU A 62 10.78 12.54 2.61
C LEU A 62 11.41 11.22 2.15
N THR A 63 12.72 11.05 2.30
CA THR A 63 13.42 9.83 1.87
C THR A 63 12.98 8.65 2.73
N ALA A 64 13.00 8.83 4.05
CA ALA A 64 12.50 7.85 5.01
C ALA A 64 11.01 7.58 4.79
N MET A 65 10.20 8.62 4.57
CA MET A 65 8.76 8.46 4.33
C MET A 65 8.49 7.66 3.06
N LYS A 66 9.19 7.95 1.95
CA LYS A 66 9.07 7.24 0.67
C LYS A 66 9.42 5.75 0.83
N ALA A 67 10.51 5.45 1.53
CA ALA A 67 10.95 4.08 1.78
C ALA A 67 9.94 3.29 2.62
N SER A 68 9.50 3.85 3.75
CA SER A 68 8.50 3.18 4.60
C SER A 68 7.15 3.07 3.90
N PHE A 69 6.72 4.07 3.13
CA PHE A 69 5.48 4.00 2.37
C PHE A 69 5.51 2.88 1.31
N SER A 70 6.65 2.72 0.64
CA SER A 70 6.90 1.63 -0.32
C SER A 70 6.73 0.25 0.34
N ALA A 71 7.26 0.07 1.55
CA ALA A 71 7.15 -1.17 2.32
C ALA A 71 5.71 -1.44 2.79
N VAL A 72 5.05 -0.43 3.37
CA VAL A 72 3.64 -0.52 3.77
C VAL A 72 2.74 -0.88 2.57
N THR A 73 3.00 -0.28 1.41
CA THR A 73 2.23 -0.52 0.18
C THR A 73 2.29 -1.98 -0.27
N GLN A 74 3.46 -2.60 -0.26
CA GLN A 74 3.61 -4.02 -0.62
C GLN A 74 2.87 -4.94 0.35
N SER A 75 2.96 -4.66 1.66
CA SER A 75 2.24 -5.42 2.67
C SER A 75 0.73 -5.28 2.49
N LEU A 76 0.24 -4.05 2.26
CA LEU A 76 -1.17 -3.78 1.99
C LEU A 76 -1.67 -4.51 0.75
N PHE A 77 -0.91 -4.48 -0.35
CA PHE A 77 -1.27 -5.21 -1.56
C PHE A 77 -1.36 -6.71 -1.31
N THR A 78 -0.42 -7.28 -0.56
CA THR A 78 -0.43 -8.70 -0.21
C THR A 78 -1.66 -9.09 0.62
N ILE A 79 -2.06 -8.24 1.57
CA ILE A 79 -3.29 -8.44 2.35
C ILE A 79 -4.51 -8.40 1.44
N MET A 80 -4.64 -7.38 0.60
CA MET A 80 -5.76 -7.24 -0.33
C MET A 80 -5.83 -8.40 -1.33
N GLU A 81 -4.70 -8.86 -1.86
CA GLU A 81 -4.61 -9.99 -2.79
C GLU A 81 -5.04 -11.31 -2.13
N THR A 82 -4.66 -11.51 -0.86
CA THR A 82 -5.00 -12.72 -0.11
C THR A 82 -6.48 -12.71 0.28
N MET A 83 -6.98 -11.59 0.80
CA MET A 83 -8.36 -11.48 1.27
C MET A 83 -9.39 -11.27 0.15
N LYS A 84 -8.94 -10.84 -1.04
CA LYS A 84 -9.79 -10.55 -2.21
C LYS A 84 -10.90 -9.54 -1.89
N CYS A 85 -10.54 -8.52 -1.11
CA CYS A 85 -11.45 -7.64 -0.38
C CYS A 85 -11.81 -6.32 -1.09
N THR A 86 -11.79 -6.29 -2.41
CA THR A 86 -12.05 -5.04 -3.14
C THR A 86 -12.86 -5.29 -4.41
N ASP A 87 -13.91 -4.48 -4.58
CA ASP A 87 -14.74 -4.45 -5.78
C ASP A 87 -14.19 -3.47 -6.84
N GLU A 88 -13.12 -2.76 -6.49
CA GLU A 88 -12.44 -1.78 -7.33
C GLU A 88 -11.16 -2.38 -7.90
N ALA A 89 -10.82 -1.97 -9.12
CA ALA A 89 -9.55 -2.40 -9.71
C ALA A 89 -8.38 -1.80 -8.93
N MET A 90 -7.43 -2.63 -8.54
CA MET A 90 -6.25 -2.19 -7.80
C MET A 90 -4.97 -2.63 -8.48
N TYR A 91 -4.06 -1.70 -8.70
CA TYR A 91 -2.80 -1.92 -9.38
C TYR A 91 -1.64 -1.58 -8.46
N LEU A 92 -0.75 -2.55 -8.24
CA LEU A 92 0.56 -2.32 -7.64
C LEU A 92 1.50 -1.87 -8.76
N GLN A 93 2.07 -0.68 -8.61
CA GLN A 93 3.02 -0.10 -9.54
C GLN A 93 4.34 0.16 -8.85
N TYR A 94 5.43 0.20 -9.62
CA TYR A 94 6.79 0.38 -9.11
C TYR A 94 7.63 1.24 -10.04
N CYS A 95 8.48 2.12 -9.50
CA CYS A 95 9.48 2.85 -10.28
C CYS A 95 10.88 2.38 -9.86
N PRO A 96 11.68 1.77 -10.77
CA PRO A 96 13.00 1.24 -10.44
C PRO A 96 14.02 2.33 -10.08
N MET A 97 13.82 3.57 -10.56
CA MET A 97 14.71 4.70 -10.25
C MET A 97 14.51 5.22 -8.83
N GLU A 98 13.25 5.33 -8.38
CA GLU A 98 12.91 5.76 -7.01
C GLU A 98 12.90 4.59 -6.02
N LYS A 99 12.92 3.35 -6.51
CA LYS A 99 12.78 2.11 -5.72
C LYS A 99 11.52 2.13 -4.84
N GLY A 100 10.43 2.65 -5.40
CA GLY A 100 9.18 2.95 -4.69
C GLY A 100 7.97 2.24 -5.29
N TYR A 101 7.16 1.62 -4.42
CA TYR A 101 5.87 1.02 -4.77
C TYR A 101 4.69 1.93 -4.40
N TRP A 102 3.66 1.98 -5.25
CA TRP A 102 2.39 2.64 -4.93
C TRP A 102 1.19 1.85 -5.44
N LEU A 103 0.02 2.18 -4.90
CA LEU A 103 -1.27 1.65 -5.34
C LEU A 103 -1.99 2.66 -6.22
N SER A 104 -2.59 2.19 -7.30
CA SER A 104 -3.39 2.99 -8.22
C SER A 104 -4.67 2.25 -8.59
N TYR A 105 -5.74 3.03 -8.80
CA TYR A 105 -6.98 2.53 -9.40
C TYR A 105 -6.92 2.46 -10.94
N ASP A 106 -5.91 3.09 -11.55
CA ASP A 106 -5.68 3.14 -12.98
C ASP A 106 -4.37 2.40 -13.32
N LYS A 107 -4.33 1.69 -14.45
CA LYS A 107 -3.12 1.06 -15.00
C LYS A 107 -2.10 2.09 -15.48
N THR A 108 -2.55 3.31 -15.80
CA THR A 108 -1.71 4.42 -16.21
C THR A 108 -0.69 4.75 -15.13
N ILE A 109 0.58 4.79 -15.54
CA ILE A 109 1.70 5.14 -14.66
C ILE A 109 1.69 6.65 -14.40
N GLU A 110 1.46 7.01 -13.14
CA GLU A 110 1.51 8.37 -12.61
C GLU A 110 2.33 8.38 -11.32
N ASN A 111 3.65 8.37 -11.47
CA ASN A 111 4.61 8.23 -10.37
C ASN A 111 4.42 9.33 -9.29
N PRO A 112 4.04 8.97 -8.04
CA PRO A 112 3.87 9.94 -6.97
C PRO A 112 5.20 10.36 -6.32
N TYR A 113 6.30 9.64 -6.58
CA TYR A 113 7.59 9.85 -5.92
C TYR A 113 8.38 11.02 -6.50
N ALA A 114 8.26 11.30 -7.79
CA ALA A 114 9.04 12.33 -8.45
C ALA A 114 8.29 12.97 -9.62
N ALA A 115 8.08 14.30 -9.55
CA ALA A 115 7.38 15.06 -10.59
C ALA A 115 8.10 15.03 -11.95
N SER A 116 9.44 15.05 -11.95
CA SER A 116 10.27 14.96 -13.15
C SER A 116 10.19 13.59 -13.83
N MET A 117 9.76 12.56 -13.10
CA MET A 117 9.70 11.17 -13.57
C MET A 117 8.26 10.64 -13.50
N ARG A 118 7.30 11.47 -13.89
CA ARG A 118 5.86 11.16 -13.80
C ARG A 118 5.46 9.87 -14.51
N LYS A 119 6.17 9.52 -15.58
CA LYS A 119 5.97 8.29 -16.37
C LYS A 119 6.96 7.16 -16.02
N CYS A 120 7.85 7.35 -15.04
CA CYS A 120 8.67 6.25 -14.54
C CYS A 120 7.79 5.28 -13.77
N GLY A 121 7.71 4.06 -14.28
CA GLY A 121 7.21 2.94 -13.54
C GLY A 121 6.65 1.86 -14.42
N GLU A 122 6.35 0.75 -13.78
CA GLU A 122 5.81 -0.44 -14.40
C GLU A 122 4.66 -0.99 -13.56
N LEU A 123 3.72 -1.64 -14.25
CA LEU A 123 2.67 -2.40 -13.59
C LEU A 123 3.27 -3.70 -13.08
N VAL A 124 3.23 -3.90 -11.77
CA VAL A 124 3.76 -5.11 -11.12
C VAL A 124 2.69 -6.18 -11.03
N LYS A 125 1.53 -5.82 -10.48
CA LYS A 125 0.37 -6.70 -10.32
C LYS A 125 -0.93 -5.91 -10.43
N GLY A 126 -1.99 -6.59 -10.85
CA GLY A 126 -3.33 -6.04 -10.91
C GLY A 126 -4.33 -6.97 -10.27
N MET A 127 -5.36 -6.39 -9.69
CA MET A 127 -6.52 -7.04 -9.10
C MET A 127 -7.72 -6.35 -9.73
N ALA A 128 -8.21 -6.80 -10.89
CA ALA A 128 -9.36 -6.18 -11.56
C ALA A 128 -10.66 -6.88 -11.18
N LYS A 129 -11.80 -6.19 -11.31
CA LYS A 129 -13.14 -6.72 -11.03
C LYS A 129 -13.47 -8.00 -11.83
N ALA A 130 -12.84 -8.20 -12.98
CA ALA A 130 -12.96 -9.42 -13.79
C ALA A 130 -12.18 -10.63 -13.22
N ASP A 131 -11.18 -10.37 -12.37
CA ASP A 131 -10.36 -11.40 -11.72
C ASP A 131 -11.03 -11.91 -10.41
N TYR A 132 -12.12 -11.26 -9.96
CA TYR A 132 -12.89 -11.60 -8.76
C TYR A 132 -14.39 -11.68 -9.07
N PRO A 133 -14.89 -12.81 -9.60
CA PRO A 133 -16.32 -13.02 -9.73
C PRO A 133 -16.95 -13.14 -8.34
N GLU A 134 -17.82 -12.18 -8.02
CA GLU A 134 -18.60 -12.01 -6.79
C GLU A 134 -17.86 -11.46 -5.56
N PRO A 135 -18.55 -10.64 -4.72
CA PRO A 135 -17.96 -10.14 -3.49
C PRO A 135 -17.78 -11.32 -2.56
N VAL A 136 -16.58 -11.89 -2.53
CA VAL A 136 -16.14 -12.71 -1.41
C VAL A 136 -16.18 -11.76 -0.23
N ALA A 137 -17.26 -11.82 0.54
CA ALA A 137 -17.39 -11.04 1.76
C ALA A 137 -16.08 -11.22 2.53
N CYS A 138 -15.38 -10.11 2.74
CA CYS A 138 -14.18 -10.08 3.57
C CYS A 138 -14.47 -10.89 4.82
N HIS A 139 -13.71 -11.98 4.98
CA HIS A 139 -13.90 -12.93 6.07
C HIS A 139 -13.85 -12.23 7.45
#